data_AF-A0AAD6KM73-F1
#
_entry.id   AF-A0AAD6KM73-F1
#
_cell.length_a   1.000
_cell.length_b   1.000
_cell.length_c   1.000
_cell.angle_alpha   90.00
_cell.angle_beta   90.00
_cell.angle_gamma   90.00
#
_symmetry.space_group_name_H-M   'P 1'
#
loop_
_entity.id
_entity.type
_entity.pdbx_description
1 polymer ?
#
loop_
_entity_poly.entity_id
_entity_poly.type
_entity_poly.pdbx_seq_one_letter_code
_entity_poly.pdbx_strand_id
1 'polypeptide(L)'
;MEQKTKNNDEDLLSRFIGKEENSTEFLRDIVISFILAGRDTTSSALSWFFWLMSVNPDVERKILKELETIRSSNGKNLGDTYSFEELRDMQYLQAAISETMRLLVLRSIALAACPWFVELIES
;
A
#
# COMPACT_ATOMS: atom_id res chain seq x y z
N MET A 1 -37.12 25.66 1.91
CA MET A 1 -36.76 24.38 1.26
C MET A 1 -35.25 24.30 1.28
N GLU A 2 -34.67 23.70 2.32
CA GLU A 2 -33.22 23.46 2.42
C GLU A 2 -32.97 22.02 2.00
N GLN A 3 -32.48 21.82 0.78
CA GLN A 3 -31.94 20.54 0.35
C GLN A 3 -30.55 20.39 0.97
N LYS A 4 -30.48 19.77 2.14
CA LYS A 4 -29.22 19.38 2.79
C LYS A 4 -28.71 18.12 2.10
N THR A 5 -27.75 18.29 1.19
CA THR A 5 -27.03 17.20 0.51
C THR A 5 -26.41 16.28 1.56
N LYS A 6 -26.98 15.08 1.72
CA LYS A 6 -26.55 14.08 2.70
C LYS A 6 -25.50 13.20 2.02
N ASN A 7 -24.25 13.66 1.93
CA ASN A 7 -23.13 12.79 1.59
C ASN A 7 -22.89 11.87 2.78
N ASN A 8 -23.31 10.62 2.61
CA ASN A 8 -23.15 9.56 3.59
C ASN A 8 -21.76 8.95 3.37
N ASP A 9 -20.71 9.66 3.80
CA ASP A 9 -19.35 9.11 3.87
C ASP A 9 -19.29 8.11 5.02
N GLU A 10 -19.99 6.98 4.85
CA GLU A 10 -19.93 5.85 5.77
C GLU A 10 -18.58 5.16 5.60
N ASP A 11 -17.62 5.54 6.44
CA ASP A 11 -16.37 4.81 6.54
C ASP A 11 -16.59 3.38 7.07
N LEU A 12 -15.56 2.55 6.95
CA LEU A 12 -15.61 1.16 7.37
C LEU A 12 -16.04 1.02 8.85
N LEU A 13 -15.65 1.96 9.71
CA LEU A 13 -15.97 1.95 11.13
C LEU A 13 -17.44 2.29 11.37
N SER A 14 -17.97 3.26 10.64
CA SER A 14 -19.38 3.65 10.65
C SER A 14 -20.27 2.46 10.28
N ARG A 15 -19.85 1.65 9.30
CA ARG A 15 -20.54 0.41 8.90
C ARG A 15 -20.45 -0.70 9.95
N PHE A 16 -19.36 -0.78 10.69
CA PHE A 16 -19.20 -1.76 11.77
C PHE A 16 -20.02 -1.40 13.02
N ILE A 17 -20.08 -0.10 13.36
CA ILE A 17 -20.88 0.44 14.47
C ILE A 17 -22.38 0.38 14.17
N GLY A 18 -22.78 0.58 12.92
CA GLY A 18 -24.18 0.51 12.49
C GLY A 18 -24.81 -0.89 12.55
N LYS A 19 -24.04 -1.94 12.86
CA LYS A 19 -24.55 -3.30 13.09
C LYS A 19 -24.77 -3.52 14.59
N GLU A 20 -26.04 -3.62 15.00
CA GLU A 20 -26.49 -3.77 16.41
C GLU A 20 -25.91 -4.99 17.15
N GLU A 21 -25.32 -5.96 16.45
CA GLU A 21 -24.80 -7.20 17.04
C GLU A 21 -23.36 -7.11 17.57
N ASN A 22 -22.63 -6.02 17.34
CA ASN A 22 -21.22 -5.93 17.74
C ASN A 22 -21.05 -5.22 19.09
N SER A 23 -20.39 -5.88 20.06
CA SER A 23 -19.97 -5.21 21.29
C SER A 23 -18.88 -4.17 21.00
N THR A 24 -18.86 -3.07 21.77
CA THR A 24 -17.86 -2.01 21.62
C THR A 24 -16.42 -2.51 21.82
N GLU A 25 -16.23 -3.49 22.70
CA GLU A 25 -14.95 -4.16 22.94
C GLU A 25 -14.49 -4.95 21.71
N PHE A 26 -15.38 -5.77 21.13
CA PHE A 26 -15.09 -6.52 19.91
C PHE A 26 -14.75 -5.61 18.73
N LEU A 27 -15.48 -4.51 18.55
CA LEU A 27 -15.18 -3.52 17.51
C LEU A 27 -13.79 -2.90 17.71
N ARG A 28 -13.46 -2.52 18.94
CA ARG A 28 -12.14 -1.96 19.26
C ARG A 28 -11.02 -2.94 18.94
N ASP A 29 -11.17 -4.20 19.33
CA ASP A 29 -10.15 -5.24 19.12
C ASP A 29 -9.94 -5.52 17.62
N ILE A 30 -11.02 -5.56 16.84
CA ILE A 30 -10.94 -5.70 15.38
C ILE A 30 -10.19 -4.52 14.77
N VAL A 31 -10.55 -3.29 15.13
CA VAL A 31 -9.94 -2.08 14.58
C VAL A 31 -8.44 -2.01 14.90
N ILE A 32 -8.07 -2.31 16.15
CA ILE A 32 -6.67 -2.37 16.57
C ILE A 32 -5.93 -3.46 15.78
N SER A 33 -6.52 -4.64 15.64
CA SER A 33 -5.93 -5.76 14.89
C SER A 33 -5.67 -5.39 13.42
N PHE A 34 -6.62 -4.73 12.75
CA PHE A 34 -6.44 -4.26 11.36
C PHE A 34 -5.35 -3.21 11.23
N ILE A 35 -5.30 -2.23 12.16
CA ILE A 35 -4.27 -1.19 12.15
C ILE A 35 -2.89 -1.81 12.34
N LEU A 36 -2.73 -2.72 13.30
CA LEU A 36 -1.47 -3.41 13.55
C LEU A 36 -1.05 -4.26 12.35
N ALA A 37 -1.97 -5.04 11.79
CA ALA A 37 -1.72 -5.87 10.62
C ALA A 37 -1.27 -5.03 9.41
N GLY A 38 -1.91 -3.88 9.17
CA GLY A 38 -1.59 -3.00 8.05
C GLY A 38 -0.30 -2.21 8.25
N ARG A 39 -0.04 -1.72 9.47
CA ARG A 39 1.08 -0.83 9.77
C ARG A 39 2.44 -1.49 9.52
N ASP A 40 2.71 -2.61 10.19
CA ASP A 40 4.06 -3.18 10.21
C ASP A 40 4.40 -3.84 8.87
N THR A 41 3.42 -4.48 8.23
CA THR A 41 3.58 -5.11 6.92
C THR A 41 3.78 -4.08 5.81
N THR A 42 2.93 -3.03 5.75
CA THR A 42 3.01 -2.00 4.72
C THR A 42 4.24 -1.13 4.89
N SER A 43 4.58 -0.74 6.14
CA SER A 43 5.79 0.02 6.41
C SER A 43 7.03 -0.72 5.95
N SER A 44 7.14 -2.01 6.28
CA SER A 44 8.26 -2.85 5.85
C SER A 44 8.33 -2.97 4.33
N ALA A 45 7.20 -3.26 3.68
CA ALA A 45 7.13 -3.38 2.22
C ALA A 45 7.57 -2.09 1.50
N LEU A 46 7.11 -0.92 1.96
CA LEU A 46 7.49 0.36 1.39
C LEU A 46 8.97 0.69 1.62
N SER A 47 9.51 0.42 2.81
CA SER A 47 10.95 0.61 3.06
C SER A 47 11.80 -0.23 2.10
N TRP A 48 11.44 -1.49 1.88
CA TRP A 48 12.12 -2.36 0.92
C TRP A 48 11.95 -1.90 -0.52
N PHE A 49 10.74 -1.47 -0.89
CA PHE A 49 10.47 -0.92 -2.22
C PHE A 49 11.38 0.27 -2.52
N PHE A 50 11.43 1.27 -1.63
CA PHE A 50 12.27 2.45 -1.83
C PHE A 50 13.76 2.13 -1.84
N TRP A 51 14.21 1.19 -1.01
CA TRP A 51 15.59 0.70 -1.07
C TRP A 51 15.90 0.00 -2.40
N LEU A 52 15.00 -0.83 -2.91
CA LEU A 52 15.16 -1.47 -4.22
C LEU A 52 15.20 -0.44 -5.36
N MET A 53 14.45 0.65 -5.26
CA MET A 53 14.50 1.73 -6.25
C MET A 53 15.84 2.47 -6.21
N SER A 54 16.38 2.75 -5.01
CA SER A 54 17.65 3.47 -4.88
C SER A 54 18.84 2.70 -5.44
N VAL A 55 18.81 1.36 -5.35
CA VAL A 55 19.86 0.50 -5.94
C VAL A 55 19.61 0.16 -7.43
N ASN A 56 18.38 0.40 -7.95
CA ASN A 56 18.01 0.16 -9.34
C ASN A 56 17.43 1.44 -10.00
N PRO A 57 18.26 2.47 -10.28
CA PRO A 57 17.79 3.74 -10.83
C PRO A 57 17.11 3.59 -12.20
N ASP A 58 17.38 2.52 -12.93
CA ASP A 58 16.74 2.22 -14.21
C ASP A 58 15.26 1.87 -14.05
N VAL A 59 14.90 1.17 -12.96
CA VAL A 59 13.53 0.81 -12.63
C VAL A 59 12.77 2.05 -12.20
N GLU A 60 13.38 2.87 -11.34
CA GLU A 60 12.83 4.17 -10.92
C GLU A 60 12.49 5.06 -12.13
N ARG A 61 13.43 5.23 -13.08
CA ARG A 61 13.19 6.04 -14.28
C ARG A 61 12.04 5.51 -15.14
N LYS A 62 11.87 4.20 -15.23
CA LYS A 62 10.74 3.59 -15.96
C LYS A 62 9.40 3.85 -15.27
N ILE A 63 9.35 3.76 -13.94
CA ILE A 63 8.16 4.09 -13.15
C ILE A 63 7.81 5.58 -13.34
N LEU A 64 8.77 6.49 -13.19
CA LEU A 64 8.52 7.93 -13.35
C LEU A 64 8.00 8.26 -14.76
N LYS A 65 8.56 7.62 -15.79
CA LYS A 65 8.10 7.78 -17.18
C LYS A 65 6.67 7.25 -17.36
N GLU A 66 6.33 6.12 -16.76
CA GLU A 66 4.96 5.58 -16.76
C GLU A 66 3.98 6.59 -16.13
N LEU A 67 4.31 7.10 -14.94
CA LEU A 67 3.47 8.07 -14.21
C LEU A 67 3.29 9.39 -14.98
N GLU A 68 4.33 9.88 -15.64
CA GLU A 68 4.29 11.07 -16.49
C GLU A 68 3.40 10.85 -17.73
N THR A 69 3.50 9.67 -18.34
CA THR A 69 2.70 9.30 -19.52
C THR A 69 1.21 9.26 -19.17
N ILE A 70 0.84 8.58 -18.09
CA ILE A 70 -0.55 8.48 -17.61
C ILE A 70 -1.10 9.86 -17.23
N ARG A 71 -0.28 10.69 -16.58
CA ARG A 71 -0.68 12.05 -16.22
C ARG A 71 -0.94 12.90 -17.48
N SER A 72 -0.04 12.85 -18.45
CA SER A 72 -0.14 13.62 -19.69
C SER A 72 -1.33 13.18 -20.55
N SER A 73 -1.61 11.88 -20.63
CA SER A 73 -2.76 11.36 -21.37
C SER A 73 -4.10 11.77 -20.78
N ASN A 74 -4.15 12.04 -19.48
CA ASN A 74 -5.36 12.47 -18.76
C ASN A 74 -5.42 13.98 -18.53
N GLY A 75 -4.47 14.76 -19.09
CA GLY A 75 -4.45 16.22 -18.98
C GLY A 75 -4.23 16.74 -17.55
N LYS A 76 -3.57 15.95 -16.70
CA LYS A 76 -3.31 16.28 -15.29
C LYS A 76 -1.95 16.93 -15.10
N ASN A 77 -1.81 17.72 -14.03
CA ASN A 77 -0.56 18.36 -13.63
C ASN A 77 0.10 17.65 -12.44
N LEU A 78 1.35 18.02 -12.15
CA LEU A 78 2.04 17.55 -10.96
C LEU A 78 1.28 18.00 -9.70
N GLY A 79 0.89 17.03 -8.87
CA GLY A 79 0.12 17.26 -7.65
C GLY A 79 -1.36 16.87 -7.76
N ASP A 80 -1.87 16.64 -8.97
CA ASP A 80 -3.24 16.14 -9.15
C ASP A 80 -3.35 14.68 -8.69
N THR A 81 -4.47 14.37 -8.02
CA THR A 81 -4.80 13.02 -7.54
C THR A 81 -5.12 12.09 -8.70
N TYR A 82 -4.66 10.85 -8.60
CA TYR A 82 -5.01 9.79 -9.56
C TYR A 82 -6.39 9.20 -9.28
N SER A 83 -7.18 8.96 -10.33
CA SER A 83 -8.42 8.19 -10.24
C SER A 83 -8.13 6.69 -10.12
N PHE A 84 -9.14 5.90 -9.77
CA PHE A 84 -8.98 4.45 -9.66
C PHE A 84 -8.62 3.80 -11.00
N GLU A 85 -9.16 4.32 -12.10
CA GLU A 85 -8.86 3.86 -13.46
C GLU A 85 -7.40 4.14 -13.82
N GLU A 86 -6.88 5.33 -13.50
CA GLU A 86 -5.49 5.70 -13.76
C GLU A 86 -4.51 4.88 -12.91
N LEU A 87 -4.86 4.60 -11.64
CA LEU A 87 -4.07 3.70 -10.79
C LEU A 87 -3.98 2.30 -11.38
N ARG A 88 -5.04 1.81 -12.04
CA ARG A 88 -5.05 0.51 -12.70
C ARG A 88 -4.13 0.47 -13.92
N ASP A 89 -3.89 1.61 -14.55
CA ASP A 89 -3.02 1.73 -15.72
C ASP A 89 -1.52 1.81 -15.34
N MET A 90 -1.18 1.93 -14.05
CA MET A 90 0.21 1.93 -13.52
C MET A 90 0.78 0.49 -13.44
N GLN A 91 0.85 -0.19 -14.57
CA GLN A 91 1.19 -1.61 -14.65
C GLN A 91 2.63 -1.90 -14.22
N TYR A 92 3.58 -1.05 -14.59
CA TYR A 92 4.99 -1.22 -14.27
C TYR A 92 5.25 -0.96 -12.77
N LEU A 93 4.63 0.08 -12.20
CA LEU A 93 4.65 0.30 -10.76
C LEU A 93 4.07 -0.90 -10.00
N GLN A 94 2.92 -1.41 -10.44
CA GLN A 94 2.28 -2.57 -9.81
C GLN A 94 3.17 -3.82 -9.90
N ALA A 95 3.86 -4.02 -11.03
CA ALA A 95 4.83 -5.09 -11.19
C ALA A 95 6.03 -4.92 -10.25
N ALA A 96 6.56 -3.70 -10.08
CA ALA A 96 7.68 -3.41 -9.19
C ALA A 96 7.33 -3.62 -7.70
N ILE A 97 6.13 -3.22 -7.28
CA ILE A 97 5.61 -3.49 -5.93
C ILE A 97 5.43 -5.01 -5.73
N SER A 98 4.85 -5.70 -6.71
CA SER A 98 4.65 -7.15 -6.65
C SER A 98 5.99 -7.90 -6.52
N GLU A 99 7.01 -7.47 -7.26
CA GLU A 99 8.34 -8.07 -7.17
C GLU A 99 9.02 -7.78 -5.83
N THR A 100 8.85 -6.56 -5.29
CA THR A 100 9.31 -6.23 -3.94
C THR A 100 8.68 -7.15 -2.91
N MET A 101 7.37 -7.38 -2.99
CA MET A 101 6.66 -8.29 -2.09
C MET A 101 7.13 -9.73 -2.24
N ARG A 102 7.40 -10.20 -3.47
CA ARG A 102 7.98 -11.54 -3.71
C ARG A 102 9.33 -11.69 -3.01
N LEU A 103 10.20 -10.69 -3.13
CA LEU A 103 11.52 -10.67 -2.48
C LEU A 103 11.41 -10.59 -0.95
N LEU A 104 10.52 -9.76 -0.42
CA LEU A 104 10.27 -9.63 1.01
C LEU A 104 9.75 -10.94 1.62
N VAL A 105 8.76 -11.57 0.98
CA VAL A 105 8.18 -12.84 1.45
C VAL A 105 9.21 -13.96 1.41
N LEU A 106 10.01 -14.05 0.34
CA LEU A 106 11.10 -15.01 0.25
C LEU A 106 12.16 -14.77 1.33
N ARG A 107 12.51 -13.51 1.61
CA ARG A 107 13.48 -13.16 2.65
C ARG A 107 12.96 -13.52 4.03
N SER A 108 11.72 -13.22 4.36
CA SER A 108 11.12 -13.58 5.66
C SER A 108 11.07 -15.09 5.88
N ILE A 109 10.71 -15.88 4.85
CA ILE A 109 10.72 -17.35 4.93
C ILE A 109 12.16 -17.88 5.08
N ALA A 110 13.11 -17.34 4.31
CA ALA A 110 14.51 -17.75 4.38
C ALA A 110 15.13 -17.43 5.75
N LEU A 111 14.80 -16.27 6.33
CA LEU A 111 15.23 -15.88 7.68
C LEU A 111 14.62 -16.77 8.76
N ALA A 112 13.34 -17.14 8.63
CA ALA A 112 12.70 -18.07 9.55
C ALA A 112 13.28 -19.49 9.45
N ALA A 113 13.70 -19.92 8.26
CA ALA A 113 14.30 -21.23 8.02
C ALA A 113 15.79 -21.30 8.42
N CYS A 114 16.51 -20.17 8.38
CA CYS A 114 17.92 -20.10 8.73
C CYS A 114 18.22 -18.80 9.51
N PRO A 115 18.04 -18.81 10.85
CA PRO A 115 18.26 -17.63 11.70
C PRO A 115 19.68 -17.05 11.60
N TRP A 116 20.65 -17.88 11.22
CA TRP A 116 22.06 -17.52 11.05
C TRP A 116 22.35 -16.70 9.77
N PHE A 117 21.40 -16.55 8.85
CA PHE A 117 21.61 -15.83 7.59
C PHE A 117 21.66 -14.29 7.76
N VAL A 118 21.16 -13.75 8.88
CA VAL A 118 21.28 -12.32 9.19
C VAL A 118 22.74 -11.93 9.43
N GLU A 119 23.51 -12.76 10.15
CA GLU A 119 24.92 -12.49 10.43
C GLU A 119 25.82 -12.54 9.19
N LEU A 120 25.38 -13.19 8.10
CA LEU A 120 26.16 -13.34 6.88
C LEU A 120 25.92 -12.21 5.86
N ILE A 121 24.85 -11.43 5.98
CA ILE A 121 24.58 -10.27 5.09
C ILE A 121 25.21 -8.98 5.61
N GLU A 122 25.54 -8.90 6.91
CA GLU A 122 26.26 -7.76 7.51
C GLU A 122 27.79 -7.93 7.56
N SER A 123 28.33 -9.03 7.00
CA SER A 123 29.78 -9.24 6.87
C SER A 123 30.25 -9.20 5.42
#